data_AF-A0A0A1WS01-F1
#
_entry.id   AF-A0A0A1WS01-F1
#
_cell.length_a   1.000
_cell.length_b   1.000
_cell.length_c   1.000
_cell.angle_alpha   90.00
_cell.angle_beta   90.00
_cell.angle_gamma   90.00
#
_symmetry.space_group_name_H-M   'P 1'
#
loop_
_entity.id
_entity.type
_entity.pdbx_description
1 polymer ?
#
loop_
_entity_poly.entity_id
_entity_poly.type
_entity_poly.pdbx_seq_one_letter_code
_entity_poly.pdbx_strand_id
1 'polypeptide(L)'
;MPSVRKYRRETTEISCCLKYLLFSSNVVVWTAGLCVLAIGIWAWNEKDMFSNLAKLTFIALDPAFVLICTGTITFIIGFTGCVGALRENTCLLSLYALFLSLLLTFEISLGILTFVLKDKGWIKDQATEGLRAFIIHYREDPDQQNLIDWIQEDWLQCCGIDGPKDWDSNNYFNCSSSAIGSREACGVPFSCCRRRPTELIKNKQCGYDVRKEGYVGFVANETTSH
;
A
#
# COMPACT_ATOMS: atom_id res chain seq x y z
N MET A 1 43.36 56.21 7.57
CA MET A 1 42.79 55.46 6.42
C MET A 1 41.56 54.71 6.91
N PRO A 2 40.34 55.03 6.45
CA PRO A 2 39.17 54.25 6.82
C PRO A 2 39.11 52.96 6.00
N SER A 3 38.91 51.84 6.67
CA SER A 3 38.73 50.52 6.09
C SER A 3 37.39 50.45 5.34
N VAL A 4 37.45 50.24 4.03
CA VAL A 4 36.28 50.06 3.17
C VAL A 4 35.61 48.73 3.54
N ARG A 5 34.44 48.79 4.19
CA ARG A 5 33.54 47.62 4.31
C ARG A 5 32.98 47.32 2.92
N LYS A 6 33.55 46.31 2.24
CA LYS A 6 32.91 45.68 1.07
C LYS A 6 31.62 45.00 1.54
N TYR A 7 30.48 45.66 1.34
CA TYR A 7 29.19 44.99 1.40
C TYR A 7 29.10 44.06 0.20
N ARG A 8 29.40 42.77 0.39
CA ARG A 8 29.20 41.76 -0.63
C ARG A 8 27.69 41.57 -0.78
N ARG A 9 27.11 42.28 -1.75
CA ARG A 9 25.76 42.00 -2.24
C ARG A 9 25.86 40.74 -3.10
N GLU A 10 25.73 39.57 -2.49
CA GLU A 10 25.46 38.35 -3.27
C GLU A 10 23.98 38.38 -3.67
N THR A 11 23.66 39.15 -4.69
CA THR A 11 22.47 38.90 -5.51
C THR A 11 22.77 37.66 -6.33
N THR A 12 22.54 36.48 -5.75
CA THR A 12 22.28 35.28 -6.53
C THR A 12 20.96 35.55 -7.26
N GLU A 13 21.04 36.05 -8.49
CA GLU A 13 19.85 36.13 -9.34
C GLU A 13 19.37 34.71 -9.61
N ILE A 14 18.42 34.25 -8.80
CA ILE A 14 17.73 32.99 -8.99
C ILE A 14 17.13 33.06 -10.40
N SER A 15 17.58 32.17 -11.29
CA SER A 15 17.14 32.17 -12.67
C SER A 15 15.62 32.15 -12.72
N CYS A 16 15.03 33.05 -13.49
CA CYS A 16 13.58 33.16 -13.68
C CYS A 16 12.93 31.78 -13.94
N CYS A 17 13.60 30.94 -14.74
CA CYS A 17 13.23 29.56 -15.00
C CYS A 17 13.09 28.71 -13.73
N LEU A 18 14.02 28.80 -12.78
CA LEU A 18 13.95 28.03 -11.53
C LEU A 18 12.75 28.44 -10.67
N LYS A 19 12.42 29.73 -10.62
CA LYS A 19 11.24 30.22 -9.89
C LYS A 19 9.95 29.67 -10.47
N TYR A 20 9.80 29.73 -11.80
CA TYR A 20 8.63 29.19 -12.48
C TYR A 20 8.56 27.66 -12.43
N LEU A 21 9.69 26.97 -12.54
CA LEU A 21 9.76 25.51 -12.39
C LEU A 21 9.31 25.09 -11.00
N LEU A 22 9.89 25.67 -9.93
CA LEU A 22 9.51 25.38 -8.54
C LEU A 22 8.04 25.65 -8.27
N PHE A 23 7.51 26.78 -8.78
CA PHE A 23 6.10 27.09 -8.64
C PHE A 23 5.22 26.05 -9.37
N SER A 24 5.53 25.75 -10.63
CA SER A 24 4.77 24.79 -11.43
C SER A 24 4.78 23.37 -10.84
N SER A 25 5.94 22.88 -10.39
CA SER A 25 6.06 21.56 -9.78
C SER A 25 5.28 21.47 -8.47
N ASN A 26 5.32 22.53 -7.65
CA ASN A 26 4.55 22.57 -6.41
C ASN A 26 3.04 22.60 -6.65
N VAL A 27 2.57 23.29 -7.69
CA VAL A 27 1.14 23.27 -8.07
C VAL A 27 0.72 21.86 -8.47
N VAL A 28 1.52 21.15 -9.26
CA VAL A 28 1.23 19.75 -9.63
C VAL A 28 1.16 18.86 -8.40
N VAL A 29 2.16 18.92 -7.51
CA VAL A 29 2.17 18.13 -6.26
C VAL A 29 0.99 18.47 -5.37
N TRP A 30 0.63 19.75 -5.25
CA TRP A 30 -0.51 20.20 -4.47
C TRP A 30 -1.83 19.66 -5.02
N THR A 31 -2.06 19.75 -6.34
CA THR A 31 -3.26 19.20 -6.98
C THR A 31 -3.32 17.67 -6.86
N ALA A 32 -2.20 16.98 -7.02
CA ALA A 32 -2.13 15.53 -6.83
C ALA A 32 -2.46 15.13 -5.38
N GLY A 33 -1.91 15.84 -4.39
CA GLY A 33 -2.23 15.62 -2.98
C GLY A 33 -3.72 15.81 -2.67
N LEU A 34 -4.35 16.82 -3.27
CA LEU A 34 -5.79 17.05 -3.16
C LEU A 34 -6.61 15.91 -3.77
N CYS A 35 -6.23 15.41 -4.95
CA CYS A 35 -6.88 14.27 -5.59
C CYS A 35 -6.76 12.99 -4.74
N VAL A 36 -5.56 12.69 -4.24
CA VAL A 36 -5.32 11.52 -3.37
C VAL A 36 -6.15 11.62 -2.08
N LEU A 37 -6.18 12.81 -1.46
CA LEU A 37 -6.99 13.04 -0.27
C LEU A 37 -8.48 12.86 -0.54
N ALA A 38 -8.99 13.38 -1.66
CA ALA A 38 -10.38 13.22 -2.05
C ALA A 38 -10.76 11.75 -2.28
N ILE A 39 -9.88 10.99 -2.96
CA ILE A 39 -10.06 9.54 -3.17
C ILE A 39 -10.05 8.81 -1.81
N GLY A 40 -9.11 9.14 -0.92
CA GLY A 40 -9.03 8.55 0.41
C GLY A 40 -10.28 8.79 1.26
N ILE A 41 -10.78 10.03 1.29
CA ILE A 41 -12.02 10.38 2.01
C ILE A 41 -13.23 9.67 1.40
N TRP A 42 -13.32 9.62 0.08
CA TRP A 42 -14.39 8.90 -0.62
C TRP A 42 -14.38 7.41 -0.28
N ALA A 43 -13.21 6.76 -0.35
CA ALA A 43 -13.05 5.35 0.01
C ALA A 43 -13.37 5.09 1.49
N TRP A 44 -12.94 5.97 2.40
CA TRP A 44 -13.24 5.84 3.83
C TRP A 44 -14.74 5.92 4.12
N ASN A 45 -15.44 6.88 3.52
CA ASN A 45 -16.89 7.04 3.73
C ASN A 45 -17.70 5.85 3.23
N GLU A 46 -17.31 5.27 2.08
CA GLU A 46 -17.95 4.06 1.57
C GLU A 46 -17.77 2.89 2.55
N LYS A 47 -16.59 2.76 3.18
CA LYS A 47 -16.32 1.73 4.20
C LYS A 47 -17.04 1.95 5.53
N ASP A 48 -17.04 3.18 6.04
CA ASP A 48 -17.59 3.52 7.37
C ASP A 48 -19.12 3.31 7.43
N MET A 49 -19.82 3.44 6.29
CA MET A 49 -21.23 3.10 6.17
C MET A 49 -21.54 1.64 6.54
N PHE A 50 -20.57 0.72 6.42
CA PHE A 50 -20.75 -0.72 6.67
C PHE A 50 -20.10 -1.21 7.98
N SER A 51 -19.17 -0.48 8.60
CA SER A 51 -18.22 -1.03 9.59
C SER A 51 -18.35 -0.54 11.03
N ASN A 52 -19.42 0.19 11.37
CA ASN A 52 -19.61 0.91 12.65
C ASN A 52 -19.56 0.09 13.97
N LEU A 53 -19.16 -1.19 13.98
CA LEU A 53 -19.09 -2.01 15.21
C LEU A 53 -17.78 -2.80 15.41
N ALA A 54 -16.82 -2.80 14.48
CA ALA A 54 -15.67 -3.71 14.56
C ALA A 54 -14.32 -3.02 14.31
N LYS A 55 -13.51 -2.98 15.38
CA LYS A 55 -12.02 -2.93 15.39
C LYS A 55 -11.34 -1.57 15.23
N LEU A 56 -11.09 -0.94 16.39
CA LEU A 56 -10.10 0.13 16.58
C LEU A 56 -8.63 -0.32 16.43
N THR A 57 -8.37 -1.62 16.31
CA THR A 57 -7.01 -2.19 16.34
C THR A 57 -6.33 -2.31 14.98
N PHE A 58 -7.04 -2.15 13.86
CA PHE A 58 -6.49 -2.34 12.50
C PHE A 58 -6.57 -1.12 11.57
N ILE A 59 -7.00 0.05 12.08
CA ILE A 59 -7.21 1.26 11.27
C ILE A 59 -5.95 1.68 10.49
N ALA A 60 -4.76 1.48 11.07
CA ALA A 60 -3.50 1.84 10.42
C ALA A 60 -3.12 0.94 9.22
N LEU A 61 -3.71 -0.26 9.12
CA LEU A 61 -3.52 -1.19 8.00
C LEU A 61 -4.58 -1.01 6.90
N ASP A 62 -5.55 -0.11 7.09
CA ASP A 62 -6.56 0.18 6.07
C ASP A 62 -5.94 1.04 4.94
N PRO A 63 -5.96 0.56 3.67
CA PRO A 63 -5.49 1.35 2.54
C PRO A 63 -6.13 2.74 2.43
N ALA A 64 -7.41 2.89 2.78
CA ALA A 64 -8.12 4.17 2.72
C ALA A 64 -7.54 5.18 3.74
N PHE A 65 -7.24 4.73 4.96
CA PHE A 65 -6.62 5.57 5.99
C PHE A 65 -5.24 6.06 5.56
N VAL A 66 -4.42 5.16 4.99
CA VAL A 66 -3.08 5.51 4.46
C VAL A 66 -3.18 6.57 3.36
N LEU A 67 -4.15 6.46 2.45
CA LEU A 67 -4.40 7.46 1.41
C LEU A 67 -4.79 8.82 1.99
N ILE A 68 -5.63 8.85 3.04
CA ILE A 68 -5.99 10.11 3.73
C ILE A 68 -4.76 10.75 4.37
N CYS A 69 -3.97 9.98 5.13
CA CYS A 69 -2.77 10.49 5.81
C CYS A 69 -1.73 11.02 4.80
N THR A 70 -1.41 10.22 3.78
CA THR A 70 -0.43 10.61 2.75
C THR A 70 -0.92 11.80 1.93
N GLY A 71 -2.18 11.80 1.48
CA GLY A 71 -2.80 12.91 0.76
C GLY A 71 -2.80 14.22 1.56
N THR A 72 -3.10 14.16 2.86
CA THR A 72 -3.06 15.34 3.75
C THR A 72 -1.64 15.91 3.88
N ILE A 73 -0.64 15.05 4.09
CA ILE A 73 0.77 15.46 4.19
C ILE A 73 1.23 16.10 2.88
N THR A 74 0.96 15.48 1.74
CA THR A 74 1.32 16.00 0.41
C THR A 74 0.61 17.32 0.11
N PHE A 75 -0.66 17.46 0.48
CA PHE A 75 -1.41 18.71 0.34
C PHE A 75 -0.78 19.86 1.14
N ILE A 76 -0.39 19.64 2.40
CA ILE A 76 0.25 20.66 3.25
C ILE A 76 1.60 21.08 2.67
N ILE A 77 2.42 20.11 2.22
CA ILE A 77 3.72 20.40 1.61
C ILE A 77 3.55 21.18 0.30
N GLY A 78 2.62 20.75 -0.56
CA GLY A 78 2.32 21.44 -1.81
C GLY A 78 1.80 22.87 -1.58
N PHE A 79 0.91 23.07 -0.61
CA PHE A 79 0.36 24.38 -0.26
C PHE A 79 1.45 25.33 0.27
N THR A 80 2.28 24.87 1.21
CA THR A 80 3.38 25.67 1.77
C THR A 80 4.42 26.02 0.71
N GLY A 81 4.73 25.09 -0.21
CA GLY A 81 5.61 25.33 -1.35
C GLY A 81 5.05 26.36 -2.35
N CYS A 82 3.77 26.26 -2.71
CA CYS A 82 3.11 27.20 -3.62
C CYS A 82 3.03 28.61 -3.04
N VAL A 83 2.50 28.74 -1.81
CA VAL A 83 2.29 30.04 -1.17
C VAL A 83 3.63 30.67 -0.78
N GLY A 84 4.60 29.87 -0.32
CA GLY A 84 5.96 30.34 -0.02
C GLY A 84 6.64 30.95 -1.23
N ALA A 85 6.53 30.31 -2.40
CA ALA A 85 7.09 30.82 -3.65
C ALA A 85 6.36 32.06 -4.19
N LEU A 86 5.03 32.11 -4.10
CA LEU A 86 4.22 33.24 -4.58
C LEU A 86 4.36 34.49 -3.71
N ARG A 87 4.35 34.32 -2.39
CA ARG A 87 4.39 35.43 -1.42
C ARG A 87 5.81 35.87 -1.08
N GLU A 88 6.83 35.20 -1.64
CA GLU A 88 8.24 35.40 -1.30
C GLU A 88 8.47 35.38 0.23
N ASN A 89 7.67 34.57 0.94
CA ASN A 89 7.69 34.49 2.38
C ASN A 89 8.77 33.49 2.81
N THR A 90 9.87 34.01 3.34
CA THR A 90 11.03 33.22 3.78
C THR A 90 10.70 32.23 4.89
N CYS A 91 9.72 32.51 5.76
CA CYS A 91 9.28 31.58 6.80
C CYS A 91 8.56 30.36 6.20
N LEU A 92 7.62 30.58 5.27
CA LEU A 92 6.92 29.49 4.58
C LEU A 92 7.87 28.66 3.71
N LEU A 93 8.81 29.32 3.02
CA LEU A 93 9.81 28.64 2.21
C LEU A 93 10.78 27.82 3.09
N SER A 94 11.14 28.33 4.28
CA SER A 94 11.93 27.60 5.26
C SER A 94 11.20 26.37 5.81
N LEU A 95 9.90 26.49 6.11
CA LEU A 95 9.06 25.34 6.51
C LEU A 95 8.95 24.29 5.41
N TYR A 96 8.75 24.71 4.16
CA TYR A 96 8.75 23.81 3.01
C TYR A 96 10.09 23.06 2.87
N ALA A 97 11.22 23.77 2.98
CA ALA A 97 12.54 23.16 2.95
C ALA A 97 12.77 22.19 4.12
N LEU A 98 12.26 22.51 5.31
CA LEU A 98 12.32 21.62 6.47
C LEU A 98 11.54 20.33 6.22
N PHE A 99 10.30 20.42 5.72
CA PHE A 99 9.49 19.25 5.41
C PHE A 99 10.15 18.36 4.35
N LEU A 100 10.67 18.95 3.27
CA LEU A 100 11.42 18.20 2.26
C LEU A 100 12.68 17.53 2.84
N SER A 101 13.40 18.23 3.72
CA SER A 101 14.59 17.66 4.36
C SER A 101 14.25 16.48 5.28
N LEU A 102 13.14 16.57 6.02
CA LEU A 102 12.65 15.48 6.86
C LEU A 102 12.21 14.29 6.01
N LEU A 103 11.48 14.51 4.92
CA LEU A 103 11.09 13.46 3.98
C LEU A 103 12.31 12.79 3.36
N LEU A 104 13.30 13.57 2.89
CA LEU A 104 14.53 13.03 2.32
C LEU A 104 15.30 12.20 3.34
N THR A 105 15.43 12.68 4.58
CA THR A 105 16.10 11.93 5.64
C THR A 105 15.36 10.64 5.94
N PHE A 106 14.03 10.69 5.99
CA PHE A 106 13.17 9.53 6.19
C PHE A 106 13.32 8.50 5.06
N GLU A 107 13.30 8.93 3.79
CA GLU A 107 13.51 8.07 2.63
C GLU A 107 14.89 7.41 2.62
N ILE A 108 15.94 8.18 2.96
CA ILE A 108 17.30 7.63 3.10
C ILE A 108 17.35 6.62 4.25
N SER A 109 16.74 6.92 5.40
CA SER A 109 16.65 5.99 6.53
C SER A 109 15.92 4.71 6.15
N LEU A 110 14.78 4.80 5.46
CA LEU A 110 14.05 3.66 4.94
C LEU A 110 14.91 2.87 3.95
N GLY A 111 15.58 3.53 3.00
CA GLY A 111 16.45 2.87 2.02
C GLY A 111 17.60 2.09 2.68
N ILE A 112 18.27 2.69 3.67
CA ILE A 112 19.33 2.01 4.45
C ILE A 112 18.73 0.85 5.24
N LEU A 113 17.59 1.05 5.90
CA LEU A 113 16.91 0.01 6.67
C LEU A 113 16.52 -1.18 5.78
N THR A 114 15.92 -0.91 4.62
CA THR A 114 15.58 -1.93 3.62
C THR A 114 16.83 -2.67 3.15
N PHE A 115 17.93 -1.98 2.88
CA PHE A 115 19.18 -2.62 2.45
C PHE A 115 19.74 -3.56 3.53
N VAL A 116 19.82 -3.09 4.79
CA VAL A 116 20.38 -3.88 5.90
C VAL A 116 19.47 -5.05 6.30
N LEU A 117 18.15 -4.85 6.26
CA LEU A 117 17.16 -5.85 6.67
C LEU A 117 16.84 -6.87 5.59
N LYS A 118 17.17 -6.59 4.33
CA LYS A 118 17.06 -7.57 3.24
C LYS A 118 17.87 -8.83 3.54
N ASP A 119 19.08 -8.68 4.05
CA ASP A 119 19.97 -9.81 4.35
C ASP A 119 19.51 -10.60 5.60
N LYS A 120 18.74 -9.95 6.48
CA LYS A 120 18.23 -10.56 7.72
C LYS A 120 16.86 -11.22 7.57
N GLY A 121 16.25 -11.18 6.38
CA GLY A 121 14.93 -11.77 6.15
C GLY A 121 13.75 -10.98 6.73
N TRP A 122 13.98 -9.94 7.54
CA TRP A 122 12.92 -9.18 8.23
C TRP A 122 11.88 -8.57 7.28
N ILE A 123 12.27 -8.19 6.06
CA ILE A 123 11.32 -7.72 5.04
C ILE A 123 10.33 -8.81 4.64
N LYS A 124 10.82 -10.06 4.51
CA LYS A 124 9.96 -11.20 4.22
C LYS A 124 9.03 -11.44 5.40
N ASP A 125 9.53 -11.40 6.63
CA ASP A 125 8.71 -11.59 7.83
C ASP A 125 7.60 -10.53 7.92
N GLN A 126 7.95 -9.25 7.71
CA GLN A 126 6.97 -8.17 7.75
C GLN A 126 5.93 -8.28 6.62
N ALA A 127 6.34 -8.69 5.43
CA ALA A 127 5.44 -8.96 4.32
C ALA A 127 4.52 -10.17 4.60
N THR A 128 5.08 -11.25 5.15
CA THR A 128 4.35 -12.46 5.56
C THR A 128 3.31 -12.13 6.61
N GLU A 129 3.65 -11.36 7.66
CA GLU A 129 2.69 -10.96 8.68
C GLU A 129 1.59 -10.04 8.12
N GLY A 130 1.93 -9.12 7.22
CA GLY A 130 0.96 -8.28 6.51
C GLY A 130 -0.02 -9.10 5.66
N LEU A 131 0.50 -10.01 4.83
CA LEU A 131 -0.33 -10.92 4.02
C LEU A 131 -1.16 -11.87 4.89
N ARG A 132 -0.61 -12.33 6.01
CA ARG A 132 -1.32 -13.20 6.96
C ARG A 132 -2.53 -12.48 7.56
N ALA A 133 -2.38 -11.21 7.93
CA ALA A 133 -3.50 -10.39 8.39
C ALA A 133 -4.61 -10.28 7.33
N PHE A 134 -4.22 -10.08 6.06
CA PHE A 134 -5.18 -10.06 4.95
C PHE A 134 -5.85 -11.43 4.74
N ILE A 135 -5.14 -12.56 4.87
CA ILE A 135 -5.75 -13.90 4.77
C ILE A 135 -6.74 -14.13 5.90
N ILE A 136 -6.40 -13.76 7.15
CA ILE A 136 -7.30 -13.92 8.30
C ILE A 136 -8.60 -13.13 8.10
N HIS A 137 -8.51 -11.90 7.57
CA HIS A 137 -9.66 -11.02 7.36
C HIS A 137 -10.21 -11.01 5.92
N TYR A 138 -9.85 -11.99 5.10
CA TYR A 138 -10.19 -12.05 3.67
C TYR A 138 -11.69 -11.90 3.35
N ARG A 139 -12.59 -12.40 4.22
CA ARG A 139 -14.05 -12.30 4.05
C ARG A 139 -14.69 -11.12 4.79
N GLU A 140 -13.90 -10.36 5.55
CA GLU A 140 -14.39 -9.25 6.36
C GLU A 140 -14.39 -7.93 5.59
N ASP A 141 -13.44 -7.72 4.67
CA ASP A 141 -13.33 -6.49 3.86
C ASP A 141 -13.21 -6.84 2.35
N PRO A 142 -14.14 -6.40 1.50
CA PRO A 142 -14.10 -6.67 0.06
C PRO A 142 -12.88 -6.06 -0.65
N ASP A 143 -12.31 -4.96 -0.14
CA ASP A 143 -11.12 -4.35 -0.73
C ASP A 143 -9.87 -5.18 -0.45
N GLN A 144 -9.76 -5.73 0.77
CA GLN A 144 -8.69 -6.68 1.11
C GLN A 144 -8.84 -7.97 0.30
N GLN A 145 -10.08 -8.42 0.09
CA GLN A 145 -10.39 -9.57 -0.74
C GLN A 145 -9.90 -9.35 -2.18
N ASN A 146 -10.30 -8.24 -2.80
CA ASN A 146 -9.91 -7.87 -4.16
C ASN A 146 -8.39 -7.72 -4.30
N LEU A 147 -7.72 -7.13 -3.29
CA LEU A 147 -6.26 -6.97 -3.29
C LEU A 147 -5.55 -8.33 -3.26
N ILE A 148 -5.91 -9.24 -2.35
CA ILE A 148 -5.33 -10.58 -2.32
C ILE A 148 -5.63 -11.31 -3.63
N ASP A 149 -6.86 -11.21 -4.13
CA ASP A 149 -7.27 -11.92 -5.34
C ASP A 149 -6.44 -11.45 -6.55
N TRP A 150 -6.21 -10.14 -6.69
CA TRP A 150 -5.33 -9.58 -7.71
C TRP A 150 -3.86 -9.98 -7.52
N ILE A 151 -3.36 -10.01 -6.28
CA ILE A 151 -1.98 -10.45 -6.00
C ILE A 151 -1.79 -11.92 -6.41
N GLN A 152 -2.74 -12.78 -6.06
CA GLN A 152 -2.67 -14.22 -6.32
C GLN A 152 -2.94 -14.56 -7.79
N GLU A 153 -3.94 -13.93 -8.41
CA GLU A 153 -4.32 -14.22 -9.80
C GLU A 153 -3.45 -13.47 -10.80
N ASP A 154 -3.28 -12.16 -10.69
CA ASP A 154 -2.69 -11.34 -11.76
C ASP A 154 -1.21 -11.03 -11.53
N TRP A 155 -0.79 -10.77 -10.29
CA TRP A 155 0.57 -10.31 -10.00
C TRP A 155 1.60 -11.44 -9.84
N LEU A 156 1.34 -12.40 -8.95
CA LEU A 156 2.31 -13.47 -8.60
C LEU A 156 1.94 -14.84 -9.15
N GLN A 157 0.69 -15.05 -9.57
CA GLN A 157 0.18 -16.37 -9.97
C GLN A 157 0.41 -17.44 -8.87
N CYS A 158 0.30 -17.05 -7.59
CA CYS A 158 0.55 -17.90 -6.42
C CYS A 158 -0.75 -18.25 -5.67
N CYS A 159 -0.64 -19.08 -4.62
CA CYS A 159 -1.77 -19.36 -3.73
C CYS A 159 -1.29 -19.46 -2.27
N GLY A 160 -1.75 -18.53 -1.43
CA GLY A 160 -1.23 -18.38 -0.08
C GLY A 160 0.10 -17.60 -0.04
N ILE A 161 0.73 -17.59 1.12
CA ILE A 161 2.03 -16.95 1.39
C ILE A 161 3.15 -17.94 1.02
N ASP A 162 3.18 -19.07 1.72
CA ASP A 162 4.07 -20.20 1.47
C ASP A 162 3.35 -21.33 0.71
N GLY A 163 2.02 -21.40 0.83
CA GLY A 163 1.22 -22.32 0.02
C GLY A 163 -0.27 -22.36 0.37
N PRO A 164 -1.02 -23.28 -0.28
CA PRO A 164 -2.47 -23.39 -0.09
C PRO A 164 -2.91 -23.63 1.36
N LYS A 165 -2.04 -24.17 2.21
CA LYS A 165 -2.32 -24.46 3.63
C LYS A 165 -2.49 -23.20 4.48
N ASP A 166 -1.96 -22.05 4.05
CA ASP A 166 -2.08 -20.80 4.80
C ASP A 166 -3.54 -20.35 5.00
N TRP A 167 -4.43 -20.80 4.11
CA TRP A 167 -5.87 -20.61 4.20
C TRP A 167 -6.52 -21.29 5.41
N ASP A 168 -5.82 -22.15 6.15
CA ASP A 168 -6.31 -22.65 7.45
C ASP A 168 -6.38 -21.55 8.53
N SER A 169 -5.66 -20.44 8.34
CA SER A 169 -5.73 -19.29 9.25
C SER A 169 -7.04 -18.51 9.11
N ASN A 170 -7.79 -18.71 8.01
CA ASN A 170 -9.05 -18.03 7.78
C ASN A 170 -10.23 -18.87 8.30
N ASN A 171 -11.17 -18.24 9.01
CA ASN A 171 -12.31 -18.94 9.63
C ASN A 171 -13.25 -19.63 8.62
N TYR A 172 -13.34 -19.16 7.37
CA TYR A 172 -14.20 -19.77 6.34
C TYR A 172 -13.53 -20.95 5.63
N PHE A 173 -12.22 -20.86 5.41
CA PHE A 173 -11.44 -21.87 4.66
C PHE A 173 -10.81 -22.95 5.55
N ASN A 174 -10.73 -22.73 6.86
CA ASN A 174 -10.24 -23.73 7.80
C ASN A 174 -11.04 -25.04 7.67
N CYS A 175 -10.33 -26.16 7.60
CA CYS A 175 -10.94 -27.49 7.50
C CYS A 175 -11.92 -27.81 8.65
N SER A 176 -11.65 -27.31 9.85
CA SER A 176 -12.50 -27.51 11.03
C SER A 176 -13.85 -26.80 10.89
N SER A 177 -13.92 -25.75 10.07
CA SER A 177 -15.16 -25.00 9.81
C SER A 177 -16.19 -25.79 9.03
N SER A 178 -15.83 -26.97 8.49
CA SER A 178 -16.80 -27.94 7.96
C SER A 178 -17.79 -28.39 9.03
N ALA A 179 -17.37 -28.46 10.31
CA ALA A 179 -18.24 -28.84 11.42
C ALA A 179 -19.31 -27.78 11.73
N ILE A 180 -19.04 -26.52 11.37
CA ILE A 180 -19.94 -25.37 11.58
C ILE A 180 -20.71 -25.06 10.28
N GLY A 181 -20.52 -25.85 9.22
CA GLY A 181 -21.27 -25.74 7.96
C GLY A 181 -20.65 -24.79 6.92
N SER A 182 -19.38 -24.40 7.04
CA SER A 182 -18.73 -23.62 5.98
C SER A 182 -18.57 -24.44 4.71
N ARG A 183 -19.13 -23.97 3.59
CA ARG A 183 -19.00 -24.61 2.28
C ARG A 183 -17.57 -24.56 1.72
N GLU A 184 -16.79 -23.59 2.18
CA GLU A 184 -15.43 -23.31 1.73
C GLU A 184 -14.35 -23.96 2.60
N ALA A 185 -14.76 -24.72 3.62
CA ALA A 185 -13.85 -25.46 4.48
C ALA A 185 -12.96 -26.41 3.67
N CYS A 186 -11.66 -26.45 4.01
CA CYS A 186 -10.62 -27.14 3.25
C CYS A 186 -10.50 -26.66 1.78
N GLY A 187 -11.00 -25.47 1.47
CA GLY A 187 -10.86 -24.85 0.15
C GLY A 187 -9.75 -23.80 0.11
N VAL A 188 -9.65 -23.14 -1.04
CA VAL A 188 -8.88 -21.91 -1.29
C VAL A 188 -9.76 -20.97 -2.14
N PRO A 189 -9.53 -19.65 -2.16
CA PRO A 189 -10.33 -18.74 -2.98
C PRO A 189 -10.15 -19.01 -4.47
N PHE A 190 -11.06 -18.47 -5.27
CA PHE A 190 -11.06 -18.63 -6.72
C PHE A 190 -9.83 -18.00 -7.39
N SER A 191 -9.17 -17.03 -6.74
CA SER A 191 -7.94 -16.39 -7.24
C SER A 191 -6.77 -17.38 -7.33
N CYS A 192 -6.75 -18.40 -6.46
CA CYS A 192 -5.81 -19.53 -6.56
C CYS A 192 -6.08 -20.46 -7.75
N CYS A 193 -7.23 -20.35 -8.41
CA CYS A 193 -7.53 -21.16 -9.58
C CYS A 193 -6.65 -20.74 -10.76
N ARG A 194 -6.04 -21.71 -11.45
CA ARG A 194 -5.32 -21.46 -12.70
C ARG A 194 -6.17 -21.90 -13.89
N ARG A 195 -6.15 -21.10 -14.95
CA ARG A 195 -6.82 -21.42 -16.20
C ARG A 195 -6.03 -22.51 -16.94
N ARG A 196 -6.70 -23.59 -17.35
CA ARG A 196 -6.06 -24.63 -18.17
C ARG A 196 -6.01 -24.23 -19.65
N PRO A 197 -5.02 -24.68 -20.43
CA PRO A 197 -4.95 -24.38 -21.88
C PRO A 197 -6.18 -24.84 -22.66
N THR A 198 -6.84 -25.91 -22.19
CA THR A 198 -8.04 -26.49 -22.80
C THR A 198 -9.34 -25.84 -22.31
N GLU A 199 -9.29 -24.90 -21.36
CA GLU A 199 -10.46 -24.25 -20.79
C GLU A 199 -10.80 -22.93 -21.50
N LEU A 200 -11.98 -22.90 -22.13
CA LEU A 200 -12.53 -21.69 -22.72
C LEU A 200 -12.96 -20.67 -21.65
N ILE A 201 -13.42 -21.15 -20.49
CA ILE A 201 -13.85 -20.35 -19.34
C ILE A 201 -13.12 -20.88 -18.10
N LYS A 202 -12.49 -19.98 -17.32
CA LYS A 202 -11.78 -20.33 -16.08
C LYS A 202 -12.78 -20.87 -15.05
N ASN A 203 -12.52 -22.07 -14.52
CA ASN A 203 -13.32 -22.63 -13.45
C ASN A 203 -13.06 -21.91 -12.12
N LYS A 204 -14.00 -21.07 -11.68
CA LYS A 204 -13.93 -20.37 -10.37
C LYS A 204 -14.27 -21.28 -9.17
N GLN A 205 -14.84 -22.47 -9.41
CA GLN A 205 -15.13 -23.46 -8.37
C GLN A 205 -13.97 -24.43 -8.14
N CYS A 206 -12.82 -24.24 -8.79
CA CYS A 206 -11.70 -25.17 -8.65
C CYS A 206 -11.15 -25.24 -7.22
N GLY A 207 -11.37 -24.20 -6.41
CA GLY A 207 -10.82 -24.07 -5.06
C GLY A 207 -11.65 -24.75 -3.97
N TYR A 208 -12.75 -25.43 -4.30
CA TYR A 208 -13.52 -26.17 -3.30
C TYR A 208 -12.91 -27.55 -3.04
N ASP A 209 -12.89 -27.95 -1.77
CA ASP A 209 -12.52 -29.31 -1.32
C ASP A 209 -11.07 -29.73 -1.63
N VAL A 210 -10.27 -28.82 -2.18
CA VAL A 210 -8.90 -29.06 -2.68
C VAL A 210 -7.90 -29.53 -1.63
N ARG A 211 -8.13 -29.20 -0.36
CA ARG A 211 -7.25 -29.58 0.77
C ARG A 211 -7.84 -30.71 1.62
N LYS A 212 -8.95 -31.34 1.19
CA LYS A 212 -9.51 -32.52 1.88
C LYS A 212 -8.65 -33.75 1.63
N GLU A 213 -8.52 -34.59 2.66
CA GLU A 213 -7.89 -35.90 2.53
C GLU A 213 -8.64 -36.76 1.49
N GLY A 214 -7.91 -37.32 0.51
CA GLY A 214 -8.49 -38.14 -0.55
C GLY A 214 -9.09 -37.36 -1.74
N TYR A 215 -8.91 -36.04 -1.82
CA TYR A 215 -9.32 -35.26 -2.98
C TYR A 215 -8.54 -35.67 -4.25
N VAL A 216 -9.26 -36.04 -5.31
CA VAL A 216 -8.70 -36.53 -6.60
C VAL A 216 -8.71 -35.43 -7.68
N GLY A 217 -8.74 -34.16 -7.29
CA GLY A 217 -8.69 -33.03 -8.21
C GLY A 217 -7.33 -32.36 -8.27
N PHE A 218 -7.02 -31.74 -9.41
CA PHE A 218 -5.76 -31.02 -9.63
C PHE A 218 -5.78 -29.66 -8.93
N VAL A 219 -5.04 -29.55 -7.83
CA VAL A 219 -4.62 -28.30 -7.22
C VAL A 219 -3.24 -27.95 -7.76
N ALA A 220 -2.92 -26.67 -7.95
CA ALA A 220 -1.56 -26.26 -8.25
C ALA A 220 -0.62 -26.89 -7.20
N ASN A 221 0.31 -27.73 -7.66
CA ASN A 221 1.24 -28.50 -6.84
C ASN A 221 1.77 -27.70 -5.64
N GLU A 222 1.85 -28.36 -4.49
CA GLU A 222 2.92 -28.10 -3.52
C GLU A 222 4.25 -28.06 -4.32
N THR A 223 4.92 -26.91 -4.35
CA THR A 223 6.28 -26.72 -4.86
C THR A 223 6.55 -27.19 -6.31
N THR A 224 6.37 -26.30 -7.29
CA THR A 224 7.35 -26.22 -8.39
C THR A 224 8.31 -25.09 -8.08
N SER A 225 9.30 -25.42 -7.27
CA SER A 225 10.58 -24.72 -7.20
C SER A 225 11.27 -24.87 -8.56
N HIS A 226 11.41 -23.76 -9.27
CA HIS A 226 12.43 -23.57 -10.31
C HIS A 226 13.19 -22.29 -10.01
#